data_AF-A0A0W7TKN1-F1
#
_entry.id   AF-A0A0W7TKN1-F1
#
_cell.length_a   1.000
_cell.length_b   1.000
_cell.length_c   1.000
_cell.angle_alpha   90.00
_cell.angle_beta   90.00
_cell.angle_gamma   90.00
#
_symmetry.space_group_name_H-M   'P 1'
#
loop_
_entity.id
_entity.type
_entity.pdbx_description
1 polymer ?
#
loop_
_entity_poly.entity_id
_entity_poly.type
_entity_poly.pdbx_seq_one_letter_code
_entity_poly.pdbx_strand_id
1 'polypeptide(L)'
;MKSLVSKSMKEGLVAKQLAIINSEVPVLVIFEGGSGRVISKVVNELDRVMEPRGVSYWHFDVDASPSKSLARMLQATPAKSQICMFDRSWYSLAVNKYEGGPEQLDRAVKAINRLEEYLIDSGTRIVKIRLAVSPQIMKQYAEEYRPQTAISGTFLSVDHLDHFKYYSVMDDFIAATDTKRAPWDTVKVGPLAETVAKAVRVLDARFGEILGGKAPESDRCHELKLKYPNPREGLVLDPPEGEDGQELKKKIDKLSRKLERLQVLLAISGRTVVLGFEGWDAAGKGGCIKQISHALNPRGYRVMRVGKPTDEDYAHSYLWRFARNLPGPGRISIYDRTWYGRMMVEPIEGLCTEEEYQRSAGEINTFEAMLASYGAIVIKFWLDIDKDTQLERFNERKDDALKSWKLTDEDWRNREKWDIYEGYVDRMISSTNTPYAPWVAVPANNKKYAQYTVLKTVVDALEKELKY
;
A
#
# COMPACT_ATOMS: atom_id res chain seq x y z
N MET A 1 -29.75 -6.66 -27.59
CA MET A 1 -29.75 -5.20 -27.34
C MET A 1 -28.81 -4.54 -28.34
N LYS A 2 -29.23 -3.44 -28.98
CA LYS A 2 -28.34 -2.68 -29.89
C LYS A 2 -27.27 -1.95 -29.07
N SER A 3 -26.02 -1.97 -29.55
CA SER A 3 -24.93 -1.20 -28.92
C SER A 3 -25.27 0.29 -28.94
N LEU A 4 -24.95 1.00 -27.84
CA LEU A 4 -25.17 2.45 -27.73
C LEU A 4 -24.17 3.30 -28.51
N VAL A 5 -23.14 2.67 -29.10
CA VAL A 5 -22.09 3.32 -29.88
C VAL A 5 -22.03 2.76 -31.30
N SER A 6 -21.45 3.52 -32.22
CA SER A 6 -21.28 3.05 -33.60
C SER A 6 -20.31 1.87 -33.66
N LYS A 7 -20.48 1.02 -34.68
CA LYS A 7 -19.59 -0.12 -34.94
C LYS A 7 -18.12 0.32 -35.08
N SER A 8 -17.87 1.43 -35.78
CA SER A 8 -16.52 1.99 -35.96
C SER A 8 -15.85 2.42 -34.65
N MET A 9 -16.60 3.05 -33.73
CA MET A 9 -16.07 3.45 -32.42
C MET A 9 -15.72 2.22 -31.57
N LYS A 10 -16.57 1.19 -31.61
CA LYS A 10 -16.31 -0.07 -30.91
C LYS A 10 -15.05 -0.76 -31.43
N GLU A 11 -14.95 -0.94 -32.75
CA GLU A 11 -13.81 -1.61 -33.38
C GLU A 11 -12.49 -0.85 -33.13
N GLY A 12 -12.52 0.49 -33.19
CA GLY A 12 -11.36 1.33 -32.90
C GLY A 12 -10.86 1.18 -31.47
N LEU A 13 -11.77 1.23 -30.48
CA LEU A 13 -11.40 1.08 -29.07
C LEU A 13 -10.85 -0.31 -28.77
N VAL A 14 -11.53 -1.37 -29.25
CA VAL A 14 -11.11 -2.76 -29.03
C VAL A 14 -9.75 -3.04 -29.66
N ALA A 15 -9.47 -2.51 -30.86
CA ALA A 15 -8.16 -2.67 -31.49
C ALA A 15 -7.02 -2.08 -30.62
N LYS A 16 -7.23 -0.88 -30.07
CA LYS A 16 -6.26 -0.25 -29.15
C LYS A 16 -6.15 -0.98 -27.82
N GLN A 17 -7.27 -1.45 -27.28
CA GLN A 17 -7.31 -2.26 -26.07
C GLN A 17 -6.44 -3.52 -26.21
N LEU A 18 -6.61 -4.27 -27.31
CA LEU A 18 -5.81 -5.47 -27.58
C LEU A 18 -4.33 -5.14 -27.77
N ALA A 19 -4.02 -4.02 -28.43
CA ALA A 19 -2.64 -3.54 -28.56
C ALA A 19 -2.01 -3.22 -27.18
N ILE A 20 -2.75 -2.60 -26.26
CA ILE A 20 -2.30 -2.33 -24.89
C ILE A 20 -2.01 -3.64 -24.16
N ILE A 21 -2.95 -4.59 -24.18
CA ILE A 21 -2.81 -5.89 -23.53
C ILE A 21 -1.56 -6.61 -24.06
N ASN A 22 -1.31 -6.59 -25.36
CA ASN A 22 -0.14 -7.22 -25.96
C ASN A 22 1.18 -6.49 -25.69
N SER A 23 1.13 -5.20 -25.31
CA SER A 23 2.32 -4.39 -25.01
C SER A 23 2.84 -4.52 -23.57
N GLU A 24 2.20 -5.37 -22.76
CA GLU A 24 2.50 -5.55 -21.32
C GLU A 24 2.35 -4.28 -20.46
N VAL A 25 1.70 -3.23 -20.98
CA VAL A 25 1.50 -1.97 -20.25
C VAL A 25 0.31 -2.10 -19.30
N PRO A 26 0.49 -1.94 -17.97
CA PRO A 26 -0.63 -1.87 -17.03
C PRO A 26 -1.37 -0.54 -17.19
N VAL A 27 -2.70 -0.58 -17.32
CA VAL A 27 -3.53 0.63 -17.45
C VAL A 27 -4.57 0.67 -16.34
N LEU A 28 -4.62 1.80 -15.62
CA LEU A 28 -5.61 2.08 -14.60
C LEU A 28 -6.51 3.23 -15.07
N VAL A 29 -7.80 2.96 -15.21
CA VAL A 29 -8.81 3.96 -15.53
C VAL A 29 -9.58 4.29 -14.26
N ILE A 30 -9.61 5.56 -13.87
CA ILE A 30 -10.29 6.03 -12.66
C ILE A 30 -11.51 6.84 -13.07
N PHE A 31 -12.68 6.45 -12.57
CA PHE A 31 -13.93 7.19 -12.74
C PHE A 31 -14.30 7.85 -11.42
N GLU A 32 -14.53 9.17 -11.47
CA GLU A 32 -15.04 9.96 -10.35
C GLU A 32 -16.14 10.90 -10.84
N GLY A 33 -16.95 11.43 -9.92
CA GLY A 33 -18.07 12.31 -10.23
C GLY A 33 -19.42 11.57 -10.36
N GLY A 34 -20.52 12.30 -10.19
CA GLY A 34 -21.86 11.71 -10.17
C GLY A 34 -22.13 10.77 -8.98
N SER A 35 -23.25 10.07 -9.04
CA SER A 35 -23.53 8.94 -8.12
C SER A 35 -22.87 7.66 -8.62
N GLY A 36 -22.58 6.72 -7.72
CA GLY A 36 -22.06 5.39 -8.09
C GLY A 36 -22.99 4.67 -9.07
N ARG A 37 -24.31 4.97 -9.05
CA ARG A 37 -25.26 4.47 -10.04
C ARG A 37 -24.97 4.99 -11.45
N VAL A 38 -24.66 6.28 -11.60
CA VAL A 38 -24.32 6.87 -12.91
C VAL A 38 -23.02 6.27 -13.43
N ILE A 39 -21.99 6.21 -12.58
CA ILE A 39 -20.69 5.60 -12.94
C ILE A 39 -20.91 4.15 -13.38
N SER A 40 -21.58 3.33 -12.56
CA SER A 40 -21.84 1.92 -12.86
C SER A 40 -22.59 1.75 -14.18
N LYS A 41 -23.55 2.62 -14.52
CA LYS A 41 -24.26 2.54 -15.81
C LYS A 41 -23.35 2.84 -16.99
N VAL A 42 -22.54 3.89 -16.90
CA VAL A 42 -21.58 4.22 -17.96
C VAL A 42 -20.56 3.09 -18.12
N VAL A 43 -19.99 2.59 -17.02
CA VAL A 43 -18.98 1.53 -17.06
C VAL A 43 -19.55 0.21 -17.57
N ASN A 44 -20.78 -0.17 -17.19
CA ASN A 44 -21.44 -1.36 -17.73
C ASN A 44 -21.59 -1.30 -19.25
N GLU A 45 -21.86 -0.12 -19.82
CA GLU A 45 -21.93 0.05 -21.27
C GLU A 45 -20.54 0.08 -21.90
N LEU A 46 -19.52 0.63 -21.24
CA LEU A 46 -18.12 0.53 -21.68
C LEU A 46 -17.64 -0.92 -21.73
N ASP A 47 -17.98 -1.73 -20.72
CA ASP A 47 -17.65 -3.15 -20.66
C ASP A 47 -18.29 -3.95 -21.81
N ARG A 48 -19.50 -3.56 -22.25
CA ARG A 48 -20.15 -4.13 -23.46
C ARG A 48 -19.48 -3.71 -24.78
N VAL A 49 -18.79 -2.59 -24.78
CA VAL A 49 -18.05 -2.08 -25.95
C VAL A 49 -16.68 -2.75 -26.04
N MET A 50 -15.99 -2.88 -24.91
CA MET A 50 -14.66 -3.48 -24.80
C MET A 50 -14.71 -5.01 -24.86
N GLU A 51 -13.54 -5.63 -25.05
CA GLU A 51 -13.36 -7.07 -24.84
C GLU A 51 -13.16 -7.33 -23.33
N PRO A 52 -13.98 -8.17 -22.67
CA PRO A 52 -13.89 -8.37 -21.22
C PRO A 52 -12.56 -9.04 -20.77
N ARG A 53 -11.90 -9.80 -21.64
CA ARG A 53 -10.61 -10.42 -21.30
C ARG A 53 -9.53 -9.35 -21.11
N GLY A 54 -8.83 -9.43 -19.98
CA GLY A 54 -7.80 -8.46 -19.61
C GLY A 54 -8.35 -7.15 -19.06
N VAL A 55 -9.67 -7.04 -18.86
CA VAL A 55 -10.32 -5.89 -18.23
C VAL A 55 -10.93 -6.32 -16.90
N SER A 56 -10.73 -5.52 -15.85
CA SER A 56 -11.44 -5.71 -14.58
C SER A 56 -12.06 -4.40 -14.10
N TYR A 57 -13.19 -4.51 -13.39
CA TYR A 57 -13.88 -3.38 -12.79
C TYR A 57 -13.98 -3.55 -11.27
N TRP A 58 -13.67 -2.47 -10.55
CA TRP A 58 -13.68 -2.42 -9.10
C TRP A 58 -14.48 -1.22 -8.61
N HIS A 59 -15.49 -1.50 -7.80
CA HIS A 59 -16.20 -0.49 -7.00
C HIS A 59 -15.73 -0.60 -5.54
N PHE A 60 -15.34 0.53 -4.95
CA PHE A 60 -14.90 0.59 -3.55
C PHE A 60 -15.90 1.32 -2.66
N ASP A 61 -16.32 0.65 -1.60
CA ASP A 61 -17.09 1.29 -0.53
C ASP A 61 -16.12 2.01 0.42
N VAL A 62 -16.10 3.34 0.36
CA VAL A 62 -15.12 4.16 1.08
C VAL A 62 -15.50 4.44 2.54
N ASP A 63 -16.71 4.08 2.96
CA ASP A 63 -17.23 4.38 4.30
C ASP A 63 -17.16 3.18 5.25
N ALA A 64 -17.42 1.97 4.75
CA ALA A 64 -17.53 0.80 5.61
C ALA A 64 -16.21 0.47 6.34
N SER A 65 -15.05 0.71 5.70
CA SER A 65 -13.75 0.55 6.35
C SER A 65 -12.61 1.18 5.53
N PRO A 66 -12.15 2.40 5.87
CA PRO A 66 -11.14 3.12 5.09
C PRO A 66 -9.80 2.38 4.93
N SER A 67 -9.32 1.70 5.98
CA SER A 67 -8.08 0.90 5.94
C SER A 67 -8.20 -0.31 5.01
N LYS A 68 -9.36 -0.98 5.03
CA LYS A 68 -9.68 -2.08 4.11
C LYS A 68 -9.78 -1.58 2.67
N SER A 69 -10.40 -0.42 2.48
CA SER A 69 -10.65 0.13 1.14
C SER A 69 -9.35 0.53 0.46
N LEU A 70 -8.41 1.19 1.16
CA LEU A 70 -7.08 1.46 0.58
C LEU A 70 -6.34 0.16 0.23
N ALA A 71 -6.27 -0.81 1.16
CA ALA A 71 -5.58 -2.07 0.91
C ALA A 71 -6.17 -2.79 -0.33
N ARG A 72 -7.50 -2.78 -0.47
CA ARG A 72 -8.21 -3.34 -1.61
C ARG A 72 -7.93 -2.58 -2.91
N MET A 73 -7.84 -1.25 -2.87
CA MET A 73 -7.47 -0.43 -4.04
C MET A 73 -6.06 -0.77 -4.53
N LEU A 74 -5.09 -0.84 -3.62
CA LEU A 74 -3.72 -1.20 -3.97
C LEU A 74 -3.62 -2.64 -4.48
N GLN A 75 -4.42 -3.56 -3.95
CA GLN A 75 -4.51 -4.95 -4.46
C GLN A 75 -5.09 -5.03 -5.87
N ALA A 76 -6.04 -4.15 -6.18
CA ALA A 76 -6.75 -4.14 -7.45
C ALA A 76 -6.01 -3.39 -8.56
N THR A 77 -4.82 -2.82 -8.31
CA THR A 77 -4.03 -2.17 -9.36
C THR A 77 -3.65 -3.17 -10.44
N PRO A 78 -3.65 -2.77 -11.72
CA PRO A 78 -3.45 -3.68 -12.85
C PRO A 78 -2.08 -4.36 -12.81
N ALA A 79 -2.05 -5.62 -13.23
CA ALA A 79 -0.82 -6.26 -13.68
C ALA A 79 -0.44 -5.78 -15.08
N LYS A 80 0.78 -6.10 -15.54
CA LYS A 80 1.16 -6.05 -16.95
C LYS A 80 0.09 -6.76 -17.79
N SER A 81 -0.20 -6.19 -18.97
CA SER A 81 -1.26 -6.68 -19.88
C SER A 81 -2.68 -6.61 -19.32
N GLN A 82 -2.95 -5.82 -18.27
CA GLN A 82 -4.29 -5.63 -17.73
C GLN A 82 -4.74 -4.17 -17.75
N ILE A 83 -6.04 -4.00 -17.93
CA ILE A 83 -6.75 -2.74 -17.77
C ILE A 83 -7.67 -2.87 -16.56
N CYS A 84 -7.49 -2.04 -15.54
CA CYS A 84 -8.37 -2.00 -14.38
C CYS A 84 -9.16 -0.69 -14.36
N MET A 85 -10.46 -0.78 -14.12
CA MET A 85 -11.36 0.37 -14.02
C MET A 85 -11.82 0.52 -12.57
N PHE A 86 -11.56 1.67 -11.96
CA PHE A 86 -11.93 1.99 -10.58
C PHE A 86 -13.11 2.96 -10.54
N ASP A 87 -14.07 2.68 -9.69
CA ASP A 87 -15.13 3.58 -9.23
C ASP A 87 -14.97 3.80 -7.72
N ARG A 88 -15.16 5.05 -7.26
CA ARG A 88 -14.96 5.49 -5.87
C ARG A 88 -13.55 5.20 -5.36
N SER A 89 -12.55 5.68 -6.08
CA SER A 89 -11.13 5.41 -5.83
C SER A 89 -10.57 6.16 -4.60
N TRP A 90 -9.23 6.29 -4.51
CA TRP A 90 -8.57 7.05 -3.45
C TRP A 90 -9.00 8.52 -3.37
N TYR A 91 -9.56 9.09 -4.45
CA TYR A 91 -10.19 10.41 -4.43
C TYR A 91 -11.42 10.44 -3.53
N SER A 92 -12.41 9.59 -3.81
CA SER A 92 -13.60 9.44 -2.96
C SER A 92 -13.22 9.12 -1.50
N LEU A 93 -12.18 8.30 -1.30
CA LEU A 93 -11.67 7.97 0.03
C LEU A 93 -11.03 9.18 0.75
N ALA A 94 -10.27 10.02 0.04
CA ALA A 94 -9.68 11.25 0.59
C ALA A 94 -10.74 12.29 0.93
N VAL A 95 -11.72 12.47 0.04
CA VAL A 95 -12.87 13.35 0.25
C VAL A 95 -13.69 12.91 1.46
N ASN A 96 -13.92 11.61 1.64
CA ASN A 96 -14.61 11.09 2.81
C ASN A 96 -13.89 11.46 4.13
N LYS A 97 -12.55 11.47 4.14
CA LYS A 97 -11.74 11.83 5.31
C LYS A 97 -11.53 13.32 5.53
N TYR A 98 -11.89 14.15 4.57
CA TYR A 98 -11.63 15.58 4.64
C TYR A 98 -12.54 16.22 5.71
N GLU A 99 -12.00 16.78 6.79
CA GLU A 99 -12.77 17.42 7.85
C GLU A 99 -12.83 18.95 7.69
N GLY A 100 -11.96 19.51 6.83
CA GLY A 100 -11.93 20.93 6.48
C GLY A 100 -10.54 21.53 6.57
N GLY A 101 -10.37 22.66 5.89
CA GLY A 101 -9.14 23.47 5.93
C GLY A 101 -8.15 23.19 4.80
N PRO A 102 -7.36 24.20 4.41
CA PRO A 102 -6.43 24.12 3.28
C PRO A 102 -5.26 23.17 3.53
N GLU A 103 -4.77 23.07 4.76
CA GLU A 103 -3.63 22.20 5.10
C GLU A 103 -3.96 20.70 4.99
N GLN A 104 -5.21 20.32 5.31
CA GLN A 104 -5.65 18.94 5.16
C GLN A 104 -5.82 18.57 3.68
N LEU A 105 -6.37 19.50 2.89
CA LEU A 105 -6.51 19.34 1.45
C LEU A 105 -5.13 19.17 0.79
N ASP A 106 -4.18 20.07 1.09
CA ASP A 106 -2.81 20.00 0.58
C ASP A 106 -2.11 18.68 0.94
N ARG A 107 -2.25 18.20 2.18
CA ARG A 107 -1.72 16.88 2.58
C ARG A 107 -2.33 15.74 1.79
N ALA A 108 -3.65 15.73 1.61
CA ALA A 108 -4.35 14.67 0.89
C ALA A 108 -3.98 14.67 -0.61
N VAL A 109 -3.96 15.84 -1.25
CA VAL A 109 -3.52 16.02 -2.64
C VAL A 109 -2.08 15.56 -2.81
N LYS A 110 -1.16 15.94 -1.92
CA LYS A 110 0.23 15.48 -1.96
C LYS A 110 0.35 13.96 -1.85
N ALA A 111 -0.46 13.32 -1.01
CA ALA A 111 -0.47 11.87 -0.88
C ALA A 111 -0.97 11.18 -2.17
N ILE A 112 -2.06 11.69 -2.75
CA ILE A 112 -2.62 11.18 -4.01
C ILE A 112 -1.61 11.33 -5.16
N ASN A 113 -1.06 12.53 -5.35
CA ASN A 113 -0.09 12.79 -6.42
C ASN A 113 1.14 11.88 -6.29
N ARG A 114 1.64 11.64 -5.06
CA ARG A 114 2.78 10.73 -4.86
C ARG A 114 2.43 9.26 -5.13
N LEU A 115 1.22 8.82 -4.81
CA LEU A 115 0.77 7.47 -5.17
C LEU A 115 0.67 7.31 -6.70
N GLU A 116 0.08 8.28 -7.38
CA GLU A 116 -0.02 8.27 -8.85
C GLU A 116 1.37 8.31 -9.49
N GLU A 117 2.26 9.17 -9.00
CA GLU A 117 3.67 9.22 -9.42
C GLU A 117 4.34 7.85 -9.25
N TYR A 118 4.22 7.22 -8.07
CA TYR A 118 4.76 5.88 -7.82
C TYR A 118 4.25 4.82 -8.82
N LEU A 119 2.94 4.80 -9.08
CA LEU A 119 2.35 3.84 -10.00
C LEU A 119 2.85 4.07 -11.43
N ILE A 120 2.95 5.33 -11.85
CA ILE A 120 3.45 5.72 -13.18
C ILE A 120 4.94 5.39 -13.33
N ASP A 121 5.73 5.69 -12.31
CA ASP A 121 7.16 5.39 -12.22
C ASP A 121 7.44 3.88 -12.19
N SER A 122 6.46 3.09 -11.72
CA SER A 122 6.44 1.62 -11.82
C SER A 122 5.92 1.09 -13.17
N GLY A 123 5.57 1.98 -14.11
CA GLY A 123 5.15 1.63 -15.47
C GLY A 123 3.64 1.70 -15.74
N THR A 124 2.80 1.97 -14.73
CA THR A 124 1.34 2.06 -14.90
C THR A 124 0.96 3.31 -15.70
N ARG A 125 -0.05 3.22 -16.56
CA ARG A 125 -0.67 4.38 -17.20
C ARG A 125 -2.00 4.68 -16.53
N ILE A 126 -2.17 5.92 -16.07
CA ILE A 126 -3.38 6.34 -15.38
C ILE A 126 -4.23 7.22 -16.31
N VAL A 127 -5.48 6.85 -16.49
CA VAL A 127 -6.49 7.63 -17.22
C VAL A 127 -7.56 8.06 -16.23
N LYS A 128 -7.78 9.37 -16.05
CA LYS A 128 -8.74 9.87 -15.06
C LYS A 128 -9.92 10.53 -15.76
N ILE A 129 -11.13 10.06 -15.48
CA ILE A 129 -12.36 10.53 -16.12
C ILE A 129 -13.30 11.08 -15.05
N ARG A 130 -13.57 12.39 -15.12
CA ARG A 130 -14.60 13.07 -14.32
C ARG A 130 -15.94 13.01 -15.05
N LEU A 131 -16.92 12.31 -14.49
CA LEU A 131 -18.31 12.37 -14.90
C LEU A 131 -18.97 13.60 -14.27
N ALA A 132 -19.01 14.71 -15.01
CA ALA A 132 -19.65 15.94 -14.56
C ALA A 132 -21.17 15.85 -14.76
N VAL A 133 -21.91 15.78 -13.66
CA VAL A 133 -23.38 15.64 -13.67
C VAL A 133 -24.03 16.89 -13.10
N SER A 134 -25.11 17.36 -13.74
CA SER A 134 -25.95 18.41 -13.18
C SER A 134 -26.96 17.84 -12.17
N PRO A 135 -27.43 18.64 -11.19
CA PRO A 135 -28.47 18.21 -10.25
C PRO A 135 -29.75 17.70 -10.92
N GLN A 136 -30.14 18.30 -12.05
CA GLN A 136 -31.33 17.89 -12.81
C GLN A 136 -31.16 16.50 -13.40
N ILE A 137 -30.01 16.21 -14.01
CA ILE A 137 -29.71 14.91 -14.62
C ILE A 137 -29.54 13.85 -13.54
N MET A 138 -28.92 14.18 -12.41
CA MET A 138 -28.87 13.29 -11.25
C MET A 138 -30.25 12.84 -10.80
N LYS A 139 -31.20 13.78 -10.70
CA LYS A 139 -32.59 13.49 -10.34
C LYS A 139 -33.27 12.61 -11.39
N GLN A 140 -33.11 12.93 -12.68
CA GLN A 140 -33.66 12.14 -13.78
C GLN A 140 -33.15 10.69 -13.77
N TYR A 141 -31.83 10.48 -13.64
CA TYR A 141 -31.25 9.14 -13.56
C TYR A 141 -31.70 8.40 -12.29
N ALA A 142 -31.87 9.11 -11.17
CA ALA A 142 -32.37 8.51 -9.94
C ALA A 142 -33.82 8.03 -10.07
N GLU A 143 -34.67 8.74 -10.83
CA GLU A 143 -36.06 8.39 -11.11
C GLU A 143 -36.16 7.24 -12.13
N GLU A 144 -35.44 7.34 -13.26
CA GLU A 144 -35.49 6.37 -14.37
C GLU A 144 -34.91 5.00 -13.99
N TYR A 145 -33.83 5.00 -13.19
CA TYR A 145 -33.09 3.78 -12.83
C TYR A 145 -33.25 3.39 -11.37
N ARG A 146 -34.30 3.88 -10.69
CA ARG A 146 -34.61 3.44 -9.33
C ARG A 146 -34.87 1.92 -9.33
N PRO A 147 -34.25 1.16 -8.42
CA PRO A 147 -34.64 -0.24 -8.22
C PRO A 147 -36.14 -0.32 -7.92
N GLN A 148 -36.87 -1.19 -8.62
CA GLN A 148 -38.31 -1.38 -8.39
C GLN A 148 -38.59 -1.93 -6.98
N THR A 149 -37.63 -2.66 -6.42
CA THR A 149 -37.66 -3.14 -5.03
C THR A 149 -36.66 -2.33 -4.21
N ALA A 150 -37.03 -1.92 -3.01
CA ALA A 150 -36.07 -1.36 -2.06
C ALA A 150 -35.07 -2.45 -1.66
N ILE A 151 -33.85 -2.36 -2.19
CA ILE A 151 -32.76 -3.26 -1.83
C ILE A 151 -31.94 -2.56 -0.74
N SER A 152 -31.74 -3.19 0.42
CA SER A 152 -30.83 -2.70 1.46
C SER A 152 -29.64 -3.66 1.60
N GLY A 153 -28.47 -3.13 1.97
CA GLY A 153 -27.28 -3.96 2.22
C GLY A 153 -26.66 -4.63 0.98
N THR A 154 -26.85 -4.07 -0.22
CA THR A 154 -26.21 -4.57 -1.45
C THR A 154 -25.37 -3.50 -2.12
N PHE A 155 -24.40 -3.90 -2.94
CA PHE A 155 -23.60 -2.98 -3.76
C PHE A 155 -24.42 -2.06 -4.68
N LEU A 156 -25.70 -2.38 -4.95
CA LEU A 156 -26.61 -1.57 -5.77
C LEU A 156 -27.30 -0.44 -4.99
N SER A 157 -27.35 -0.55 -3.66
CA SER A 157 -28.02 0.40 -2.77
C SER A 157 -27.08 1.18 -1.86
N VAL A 158 -25.80 0.84 -1.88
CA VAL A 158 -24.76 1.43 -1.05
C VAL A 158 -23.92 2.39 -1.89
N ASP A 159 -24.18 3.69 -1.73
CA ASP A 159 -23.23 4.76 -2.00
C ASP A 159 -23.21 5.57 -0.71
N HIS A 160 -22.47 5.09 0.29
CA HIS A 160 -22.49 5.64 1.66
C HIS A 160 -21.91 7.06 1.76
N LEU A 161 -21.38 7.58 0.66
CA LEU A 161 -20.74 8.88 0.54
C LEU A 161 -21.65 10.06 0.92
N ASP A 162 -21.14 10.98 1.74
CA ASP A 162 -21.74 12.31 1.90
C ASP A 162 -21.63 13.09 0.58
N HIS A 163 -22.72 13.13 -0.18
CA HIS A 163 -22.75 13.80 -1.47
C HIS A 163 -22.52 15.31 -1.38
N PHE A 164 -23.00 15.98 -0.33
CA PHE A 164 -22.82 17.42 -0.19
C PHE A 164 -21.34 17.75 -0.02
N LYS A 165 -20.69 17.04 0.91
CA LYS A 165 -19.25 17.11 1.12
C LYS A 165 -18.48 16.73 -0.14
N TYR A 166 -18.92 15.70 -0.85
CA TYR A 166 -18.22 15.27 -2.05
C TYR A 166 -18.20 16.35 -3.13
N TYR A 167 -19.36 16.89 -3.48
CA TYR A 167 -19.43 17.91 -4.53
C TYR A 167 -18.84 19.26 -4.11
N SER A 168 -18.72 19.55 -2.81
CA SER A 168 -18.15 20.82 -2.36
C SER A 168 -16.63 20.88 -2.48
N VAL A 169 -15.91 19.75 -2.35
CA VAL A 169 -14.44 19.72 -2.33
C VAL A 169 -13.82 18.94 -3.50
N MET A 170 -14.57 18.06 -4.17
CA MET A 170 -14.00 17.22 -5.23
C MET A 170 -13.39 18.03 -6.38
N ASP A 171 -13.94 19.20 -6.69
CA ASP A 171 -13.40 20.07 -7.74
C ASP A 171 -12.02 20.62 -7.39
N ASP A 172 -11.76 20.90 -6.10
CA ASP A 172 -10.44 21.31 -5.63
C ASP A 172 -9.43 20.16 -5.73
N PHE A 173 -9.84 18.94 -5.38
CA PHE A 173 -9.01 17.74 -5.57
C PHE A 173 -8.69 17.51 -7.04
N ILE A 174 -9.67 17.61 -7.93
CA ILE A 174 -9.48 17.43 -9.38
C ILE A 174 -8.51 18.47 -9.91
N ALA A 175 -8.71 19.75 -9.59
CA ALA A 175 -7.84 20.84 -10.03
C ALA A 175 -6.39 20.66 -9.54
N ALA A 176 -6.20 20.22 -8.29
CA ALA A 176 -4.88 20.08 -7.69
C ALA A 176 -4.15 18.76 -8.06
N THR A 177 -4.85 17.82 -8.70
CA THR A 177 -4.30 16.54 -9.17
C THR A 177 -4.33 16.40 -10.70
N ASP A 178 -4.74 17.44 -11.43
CA ASP A 178 -4.64 17.49 -12.89
C ASP A 178 -3.18 17.72 -13.30
N THR A 179 -2.46 16.63 -13.53
CA THR A 179 -1.03 16.67 -13.83
C THR A 179 -0.76 16.32 -15.28
N LYS A 180 0.39 16.76 -15.83
CA LYS A 180 0.80 16.39 -17.18
C LYS A 180 0.94 14.87 -17.40
N ARG A 181 1.30 14.12 -16.35
CA ARG A 181 1.52 12.66 -16.40
C ARG A 181 0.24 11.85 -16.22
N ALA A 182 -0.75 12.42 -15.52
CA ALA A 182 -2.09 11.87 -15.32
C ALA A 182 -3.10 13.03 -15.32
N PRO A 183 -3.54 13.48 -16.51
CA PRO A 183 -4.52 14.56 -16.63
C PRO A 183 -5.95 14.06 -16.37
N TRP A 184 -6.84 15.00 -16.05
CA TRP A 184 -8.27 14.75 -15.90
C TRP A 184 -9.05 15.05 -17.18
N ASP A 185 -9.78 14.05 -17.67
CA ASP A 185 -10.73 14.20 -18.77
C ASP A 185 -12.15 14.40 -18.22
N THR A 186 -12.82 15.49 -18.60
CA THR A 186 -14.20 15.75 -18.14
C THR A 186 -15.24 15.32 -19.18
N VAL A 187 -16.11 14.40 -18.80
CA VAL A 187 -17.28 13.97 -19.58
C VAL A 187 -18.54 14.54 -18.96
N LYS A 188 -19.20 15.47 -19.65
CA LYS A 188 -20.52 15.97 -19.26
C LYS A 188 -21.57 14.87 -19.45
N VAL A 189 -22.17 14.44 -18.34
CA VAL A 189 -23.23 13.43 -18.33
C VAL A 189 -24.52 14.04 -18.86
N GLY A 190 -25.14 13.31 -19.79
CA GLY A 190 -26.38 13.65 -20.48
C GLY A 190 -27.18 12.36 -20.76
N PRO A 191 -27.86 12.24 -21.91
CA PRO A 191 -28.39 10.95 -22.35
C PRO A 191 -27.32 9.86 -22.33
N LEU A 192 -27.70 8.65 -21.91
CA LEU A 192 -26.73 7.56 -21.66
C LEU A 192 -25.87 7.26 -22.90
N ALA A 193 -26.51 7.15 -24.08
CA ALA A 193 -25.80 6.87 -25.33
C ALA A 193 -24.74 7.93 -25.68
N GLU A 194 -25.07 9.22 -25.51
CA GLU A 194 -24.13 10.31 -25.74
C GLU A 194 -22.98 10.32 -24.73
N THR A 195 -23.30 10.03 -23.46
CA THR A 195 -22.33 9.98 -22.37
C THR A 195 -21.31 8.85 -22.61
N VAL A 196 -21.80 7.66 -22.97
CA VAL A 196 -20.96 6.50 -23.32
C VAL A 196 -20.13 6.80 -24.56
N ALA A 197 -20.70 7.41 -25.61
CA ALA A 197 -19.95 7.79 -26.79
C ALA A 197 -18.80 8.78 -26.48
N LYS A 198 -19.04 9.77 -25.61
CA LYS A 198 -17.99 10.70 -25.15
C LYS A 198 -16.91 9.96 -24.35
N ALA A 199 -17.29 9.08 -23.42
CA ALA A 199 -16.34 8.28 -22.65
C ALA A 199 -15.49 7.35 -23.54
N VAL A 200 -16.09 6.70 -24.54
CA VAL A 200 -15.36 5.88 -25.54
C VAL A 200 -14.35 6.72 -26.32
N ARG A 201 -14.70 7.96 -26.72
CA ARG A 201 -13.74 8.84 -27.42
C ARG A 201 -12.56 9.24 -26.54
N VAL A 202 -12.81 9.51 -25.26
CA VAL A 202 -11.74 9.80 -24.29
C VAL A 202 -10.81 8.60 -24.15
N LEU A 203 -11.37 7.40 -23.92
CA LEU A 203 -10.57 6.18 -23.80
C LEU A 203 -9.80 5.88 -25.09
N ASP A 204 -10.43 6.03 -26.25
CA ASP A 204 -9.79 5.79 -27.55
C ASP A 204 -8.60 6.74 -27.78
N ALA A 205 -8.75 8.02 -27.44
CA ALA A 205 -7.68 9.01 -27.51
C ALA A 205 -6.54 8.68 -26.55
N ARG A 206 -6.85 8.43 -25.26
CA ARG A 206 -5.87 8.11 -24.23
C ARG A 206 -5.14 6.80 -24.51
N PHE A 207 -5.83 5.78 -25.00
CA PHE A 207 -5.20 4.53 -25.41
C PHE A 207 -4.30 4.74 -26.63
N GLY A 208 -4.68 5.63 -27.55
CA GLY A 208 -3.81 6.05 -28.65
C GLY A 208 -2.53 6.72 -28.17
N GLU A 209 -2.62 7.63 -27.19
CA GLU A 209 -1.46 8.29 -26.57
C GLU A 209 -0.55 7.28 -25.86
N ILE A 210 -1.13 6.33 -25.10
CA ILE A 210 -0.40 5.28 -24.40
C ILE A 210 0.40 4.40 -25.37
N LEU A 211 -0.19 4.04 -26.52
CA LEU A 211 0.45 3.21 -27.53
C LEU A 211 1.48 3.98 -28.37
N GLY A 212 1.29 5.28 -28.56
CA GLY A 212 2.19 6.13 -29.36
C GLY A 212 3.34 6.76 -28.59
N GLY A 213 3.27 6.79 -27.26
CA GLY A 213 4.23 7.50 -26.40
C GLY A 213 5.25 6.59 -25.70
N LYS A 214 6.44 7.14 -25.42
CA LYS A 214 7.32 6.59 -24.38
C LYS A 214 6.68 6.81 -23.00
N ALA A 215 7.12 6.05 -22.00
CA ALA A 215 6.68 6.28 -20.63
C ALA A 215 6.82 7.76 -20.24
N PRO A 216 5.85 8.36 -19.52
CA PRO A 216 5.96 9.74 -19.08
C PRO A 216 7.29 9.90 -18.35
N GLU A 217 8.16 10.79 -18.87
CA GLU A 217 9.47 11.04 -18.26
C GLU A 217 9.29 11.31 -16.77
N SER A 218 10.06 10.62 -15.94
CA SER A 218 10.11 10.93 -14.52
C SER A 218 10.99 12.16 -14.39
N ASP A 219 10.38 13.32 -14.12
CA ASP A 219 11.11 14.58 -13.88
C ASP A 219 12.04 14.51 -12.66
N ARG A 220 12.09 13.39 -11.93
CA ARG A 220 12.62 13.34 -10.57
C ARG A 220 13.35 12.03 -10.27
N CYS A 221 14.63 11.95 -10.66
CA CYS A 221 15.58 11.20 -9.84
C CYS A 221 15.83 12.06 -8.60
N HIS A 222 15.03 11.87 -7.54
CA HIS A 222 15.27 12.58 -6.29
C HIS A 222 16.41 11.90 -5.56
N GLU A 223 17.45 12.68 -5.26
CA GLU A 223 18.46 12.27 -4.30
C GLU A 223 17.80 11.83 -2.98
N LEU A 224 18.23 10.68 -2.46
CA LEU A 224 17.75 10.12 -1.21
C LEU A 224 18.02 11.10 -0.05
N LYS A 225 16.96 11.64 0.54
CA LYS A 225 17.06 12.65 1.60
C LYS A 225 17.10 12.01 2.99
N LEU A 226 18.21 12.17 3.68
CA LEU A 226 18.38 11.80 5.10
C LEU A 226 17.75 12.88 5.97
N LYS A 227 16.55 12.62 6.51
CA LYS A 227 15.73 13.65 7.19
C LYS A 227 15.49 13.37 8.67
N TYR A 228 15.67 12.12 9.08
CA TYR A 228 15.24 11.64 10.38
C TYR A 228 16.44 11.13 11.17
N PRO A 229 16.44 11.30 12.50
CA PRO A 229 17.49 10.76 13.35
C PRO A 229 17.52 9.23 13.24
N ASN A 230 18.71 8.65 13.26
CA ASN A 230 18.91 7.21 13.22
C ASN A 230 18.91 6.65 14.65
N PRO A 231 17.89 5.87 15.08
CA PRO A 231 17.85 5.27 16.42
C PRO A 231 18.96 4.25 16.70
N ARG A 232 19.77 3.87 15.71
CA ARG A 232 20.96 3.03 15.92
C ARG A 232 22.14 3.80 16.49
N GLU A 233 22.22 5.11 16.24
CA GLU A 233 23.33 5.93 16.71
C GLU A 233 23.35 5.98 18.24
N GLY A 234 24.45 5.52 18.84
CA GLY A 234 24.59 5.45 20.30
C GLY A 234 23.80 4.32 20.97
N LEU A 235 23.26 3.36 20.21
CA LEU A 235 22.55 2.21 20.78
C LEU A 235 23.51 1.28 21.54
N VAL A 236 23.21 1.05 22.81
CA VAL A 236 23.90 0.01 23.61
C VAL A 236 23.26 -1.34 23.30
N LEU A 237 24.04 -2.26 22.74
CA LEU A 237 23.54 -3.56 22.24
C LEU A 237 23.28 -4.59 23.33
N ASP A 238 23.96 -4.45 24.46
CA ASP A 238 23.82 -5.34 25.60
C ASP A 238 22.75 -4.86 26.59
N PRO A 239 22.07 -5.79 27.27
CA PRO A 239 21.06 -5.44 28.26
C PRO A 239 21.70 -4.68 29.44
N PRO A 240 20.96 -3.74 30.07
CA PRO A 240 21.38 -3.12 31.32
C PRO A 240 21.66 -4.14 32.43
N GLU A 241 22.53 -3.80 33.37
CA GLU A 241 22.77 -4.62 34.56
C GLU A 241 21.47 -4.91 35.32
N GLY A 242 21.28 -6.16 35.74
CA GLY A 242 20.09 -6.61 36.48
C GLY A 242 18.93 -7.10 35.60
N GLU A 243 19.00 -7.00 34.28
CA GLU A 243 18.06 -7.66 33.36
C GLU A 243 18.40 -9.15 33.18
N ASP A 244 18.29 -9.91 34.26
CA ASP A 244 18.58 -11.35 34.24
C ASP A 244 17.51 -12.17 33.47
N GLY A 245 17.86 -13.42 33.17
CA GLY A 245 17.02 -14.30 32.37
C GLY A 245 15.68 -14.70 33.01
N GLN A 246 15.50 -14.55 34.32
CA GLN A 246 14.24 -14.83 35.04
C GLN A 246 13.35 -13.59 35.13
N GLU A 247 13.92 -12.43 35.46
CA GLU A 247 13.19 -11.16 35.52
C GLU A 247 12.66 -10.75 34.14
N LEU A 248 13.47 -10.91 33.09
CA LEU A 248 13.01 -10.69 31.71
C LEU A 248 11.84 -11.62 31.36
N LYS A 249 11.87 -12.87 31.81
CA LYS A 249 10.78 -13.82 31.57
C LYS A 249 9.48 -13.35 32.24
N LYS A 250 9.54 -12.92 33.50
CA LYS A 250 8.37 -12.38 34.22
C LYS A 250 7.80 -11.14 33.52
N LYS A 251 8.67 -10.23 33.06
CA LYS A 251 8.27 -9.03 32.31
C LYS A 251 7.59 -9.40 30.98
N ILE A 252 8.17 -10.34 30.23
CA ILE A 252 7.62 -10.86 28.96
C ILE A 252 6.26 -11.51 29.20
N ASP A 253 6.09 -12.33 30.24
CA ASP A 253 4.82 -12.98 30.55
C ASP A 253 3.72 -11.95 30.89
N LYS A 254 4.07 -10.91 31.65
CA LYS A 254 3.16 -9.81 31.97
C LYS A 254 2.74 -9.04 30.72
N LEU A 255 3.69 -8.70 29.85
CA LEU A 255 3.41 -8.01 28.59
C LEU A 255 2.62 -8.89 27.61
N SER A 256 2.86 -10.19 27.59
CA SER A 256 2.15 -11.13 26.72
C SER A 256 0.65 -11.17 27.05
N ARG A 257 0.30 -11.26 28.34
CA ARG A 257 -1.10 -11.18 28.79
C ARG A 257 -1.75 -9.83 28.46
N LYS A 258 -0.95 -8.76 28.47
CA LYS A 258 -1.42 -7.41 28.13
C LYS A 258 -1.68 -7.28 26.64
N LEU A 259 -0.79 -7.80 25.80
CA LEU A 259 -0.95 -7.85 24.35
C LEU A 259 -2.18 -8.66 23.94
N GLU A 260 -2.46 -9.79 24.62
CA GLU A 260 -3.68 -10.57 24.41
C GLU A 260 -4.95 -9.72 24.59
N ARG A 261 -5.02 -8.93 25.67
CA ARG A 261 -6.16 -8.01 25.93
C ARG A 261 -6.23 -6.90 24.88
N LEU A 262 -5.09 -6.31 24.52
CA LEU A 262 -5.00 -5.26 23.51
C LEU A 262 -5.44 -5.77 22.13
N GLN A 263 -5.24 -7.06 21.81
CA GLN A 263 -5.75 -7.65 20.57
C GLN A 263 -7.28 -7.62 20.50
N VAL A 264 -7.97 -7.85 21.62
CA VAL A 264 -9.44 -7.75 21.67
C VAL A 264 -9.89 -6.30 21.44
N LEU A 265 -9.21 -5.34 22.07
CA LEU A 265 -9.51 -3.91 21.89
C LEU A 265 -9.22 -3.46 20.46
N LEU A 266 -8.15 -3.96 19.85
CA LEU A 266 -7.84 -3.73 18.44
C LEU A 266 -8.98 -4.23 17.55
N ALA A 267 -9.49 -5.43 17.81
CA ALA A 267 -10.60 -6.01 17.06
C ALA A 267 -11.89 -5.17 17.15
N ILE A 268 -12.20 -4.62 18.33
CA ILE A 268 -13.35 -3.73 18.56
C ILE A 268 -13.14 -2.39 17.86
N SER A 269 -11.95 -1.81 17.96
CA SER A 269 -11.64 -0.49 17.37
C SER A 269 -11.66 -0.48 15.84
N GLY A 270 -11.49 -1.65 15.20
CA GLY A 270 -11.32 -1.75 13.75
C GLY A 270 -9.98 -1.23 13.22
N ARG A 271 -9.12 -0.67 14.08
CA ARG A 271 -7.75 -0.27 13.70
C ARG A 271 -6.93 -1.50 13.33
N THR A 272 -5.90 -1.29 12.53
CA THR A 272 -5.03 -2.37 12.05
C THR A 272 -3.60 -2.13 12.46
N VAL A 273 -2.79 -3.18 12.54
CA VAL A 273 -1.39 -3.09 12.94
C VAL A 273 -0.52 -3.74 11.88
N VAL A 274 0.55 -3.06 11.50
CA VAL A 274 1.58 -3.57 10.59
C VAL A 274 2.92 -3.53 11.32
N LEU A 275 3.50 -4.71 11.53
CA LEU A 275 4.82 -4.88 12.16
C LEU A 275 5.83 -5.32 11.10
N GLY A 276 6.86 -4.52 10.86
CA GLY A 276 7.97 -4.87 9.96
C GLY A 276 9.22 -5.27 10.73
N PHE A 277 9.80 -6.43 10.42
CA PHE A 277 11.03 -6.91 11.05
C PHE A 277 12.18 -6.96 10.04
N GLU A 278 13.17 -6.11 10.26
CA GLU A 278 14.49 -6.12 9.62
C GLU A 278 15.60 -6.24 10.68
N GLY A 279 16.84 -6.38 10.24
CA GLY A 279 17.99 -6.56 11.12
C GLY A 279 19.00 -7.53 10.52
N TRP A 280 20.20 -7.54 11.10
CA TRP A 280 21.30 -8.38 10.64
C TRP A 280 20.92 -9.86 10.55
N ASP A 281 21.61 -10.58 9.66
CA ASP A 281 21.50 -12.03 9.63
C ASP A 281 21.93 -12.60 10.98
N ALA A 282 21.16 -13.59 11.44
CA ALA A 282 21.21 -14.12 12.80
C ALA A 282 20.87 -13.18 13.98
N ALA A 283 20.36 -11.96 13.76
CA ALA A 283 19.95 -11.04 14.85
C ALA A 283 18.80 -11.56 15.74
N GLY A 284 17.95 -12.46 15.23
CA GLY A 284 16.90 -13.11 16.04
C GLY A 284 15.46 -12.70 15.72
N LYS A 285 15.20 -12.16 14.52
CA LYS A 285 13.88 -11.73 14.02
C LYS A 285 12.78 -12.76 14.30
N GLY A 286 12.97 -13.99 13.83
CA GLY A 286 12.01 -15.09 14.03
C GLY A 286 11.71 -15.43 15.50
N GLY A 287 12.66 -15.19 16.42
CA GLY A 287 12.42 -15.36 17.85
C GLY A 287 11.48 -14.30 18.43
N CYS A 288 11.66 -13.04 18.02
CA CYS A 288 10.77 -11.94 18.42
C CYS A 288 9.37 -12.10 17.84
N ILE A 289 9.27 -12.47 16.56
CA ILE A 289 8.00 -12.77 15.90
C ILE A 289 7.28 -13.91 16.63
N LYS A 290 7.98 -15.00 16.94
CA LYS A 290 7.42 -16.12 17.70
C LYS A 290 6.88 -15.68 19.07
N GLN A 291 7.60 -14.81 19.78
CA GLN A 291 7.16 -14.30 21.08
C GLN A 291 5.86 -13.49 20.97
N ILE A 292 5.75 -12.59 19.97
CA ILE A 292 4.51 -11.86 19.71
C ILE A 292 3.38 -12.84 19.34
N SER A 293 3.65 -13.75 18.41
CA SER A 293 2.67 -14.74 17.93
C SER A 293 2.15 -15.65 19.05
N HIS A 294 2.98 -15.99 20.04
CA HIS A 294 2.56 -16.77 21.21
C HIS A 294 1.61 -16.01 22.14
N ALA A 295 1.71 -14.68 22.19
CA ALA A 295 0.85 -13.83 23.03
C ALA A 295 -0.51 -13.51 22.39
N LEU A 296 -0.67 -13.78 21.09
CA LEU A 296 -1.85 -13.39 20.32
C LEU A 296 -2.73 -14.58 19.95
N ASN A 297 -4.04 -14.36 19.84
CA ASN A 297 -4.95 -15.30 19.20
C ASN A 297 -4.60 -15.42 17.69
N PRO A 298 -4.37 -16.64 17.16
CA PRO A 298 -3.96 -16.85 15.77
C PRO A 298 -4.99 -16.40 14.72
N ARG A 299 -6.24 -16.17 15.08
CA ARG A 299 -7.26 -15.62 14.16
C ARG A 299 -7.08 -14.13 13.89
N GLY A 300 -6.41 -13.42 14.79
CA GLY A 300 -6.25 -11.97 14.73
C GLY A 300 -4.93 -11.50 14.12
N TYR A 301 -4.02 -12.40 13.73
CA TYR A 301 -2.78 -12.03 13.07
C TYR A 301 -2.42 -12.92 11.88
N ARG A 302 -1.52 -12.44 11.03
CA ARG A 302 -0.86 -13.22 9.99
C ARG A 302 0.62 -12.88 9.95
N VAL A 303 1.47 -13.91 9.88
CA VAL A 303 2.90 -13.75 9.66
C VAL A 303 3.21 -14.00 8.19
N MET A 304 3.85 -13.04 7.54
CA MET A 304 4.27 -13.09 6.14
C MET A 304 5.78 -13.17 6.08
N ARG A 305 6.31 -14.20 5.42
CA ARG A 305 7.73 -14.28 5.10
C ARG A 305 7.95 -13.71 3.72
N VAL A 306 8.78 -12.68 3.61
CA VAL A 306 9.10 -12.03 2.34
C VAL A 306 10.33 -12.72 1.75
N GLY A 307 10.12 -13.49 0.68
CA GLY A 307 11.17 -14.16 -0.08
C GLY A 307 11.48 -13.49 -1.42
N LYS A 308 12.08 -14.24 -2.34
CA LYS A 308 12.26 -13.83 -3.74
C LYS A 308 10.90 -13.52 -4.38
N PRO A 309 10.77 -12.45 -5.19
CA PRO A 309 9.53 -12.16 -5.91
C PRO A 309 9.13 -13.33 -6.83
N THR A 310 7.84 -13.59 -6.91
CA THR A 310 7.22 -14.54 -7.85
C THR A 310 6.94 -13.88 -9.21
N ASP A 311 6.60 -14.68 -10.23
CA ASP A 311 6.22 -14.14 -11.55
C ASP A 311 5.02 -13.19 -11.46
N GLU A 312 4.07 -13.48 -10.56
CA GLU A 312 2.95 -12.58 -10.25
C GLU A 312 3.45 -11.26 -9.66
N ASP A 313 4.41 -11.29 -8.74
CA ASP A 313 4.97 -10.06 -8.16
C ASP A 313 5.65 -9.19 -9.23
N TYR A 314 6.36 -9.80 -10.21
CA TYR A 314 7.00 -9.09 -11.33
C TYR A 314 6.01 -8.55 -12.38
N ALA A 315 4.78 -9.07 -12.37
CA ALA A 315 3.69 -8.55 -13.20
C ALA A 315 3.08 -7.27 -12.60
N HIS A 316 3.36 -6.93 -11.34
CA HIS A 316 2.83 -5.76 -10.66
C HIS A 316 3.94 -4.77 -10.23
N SER A 317 3.52 -3.63 -9.67
CA SER A 317 4.43 -2.66 -9.05
C SER A 317 5.08 -3.22 -7.78
N TYR A 318 6.28 -2.73 -7.41
CA TYR A 318 7.09 -3.28 -6.32
C TYR A 318 6.34 -3.42 -4.99
N LEU A 319 5.58 -2.39 -4.58
CA LEU A 319 4.85 -2.37 -3.32
C LEU A 319 3.58 -3.25 -3.32
N TRP A 320 3.09 -3.68 -4.49
CA TRP A 320 1.86 -4.47 -4.61
C TRP A 320 1.93 -5.79 -3.84
N ARG A 321 3.07 -6.50 -3.92
CA ARG A 321 3.30 -7.78 -3.22
C ARG A 321 3.19 -7.69 -1.70
N PHE A 322 3.38 -6.49 -1.15
CA PHE A 322 3.18 -6.22 0.27
C PHE A 322 1.74 -5.76 0.52
N ALA A 323 1.20 -4.90 -0.35
CA ALA A 323 -0.19 -4.43 -0.26
C ALA A 323 -1.22 -5.58 -0.23
N ARG A 324 -0.99 -6.69 -0.96
CA ARG A 324 -1.85 -7.89 -0.94
C ARG A 324 -1.97 -8.60 0.41
N ASN A 325 -1.04 -8.34 1.32
CA ASN A 325 -1.03 -8.96 2.65
C ASN A 325 -1.33 -7.95 3.77
N LEU A 326 -1.78 -6.75 3.42
CA LEU A 326 -2.22 -5.77 4.41
C LEU A 326 -3.39 -6.33 5.24
N PRO A 327 -3.41 -6.02 6.55
CA PRO A 327 -4.40 -6.54 7.46
C PRO A 327 -5.79 -5.98 7.15
N GLY A 328 -6.82 -6.81 7.28
CA GLY A 328 -8.19 -6.32 7.41
C GLY A 328 -8.42 -5.64 8.77
N PRO A 329 -9.55 -4.96 8.96
CA PRO A 329 -9.88 -4.24 10.20
C PRO A 329 -9.74 -5.12 11.45
N GLY A 330 -9.14 -4.57 12.50
CA GLY A 330 -8.94 -5.29 13.76
C GLY A 330 -7.87 -6.38 13.74
N ARG A 331 -7.05 -6.47 12.67
CA ARG A 331 -6.03 -7.51 12.50
C ARG A 331 -4.61 -6.96 12.48
N ILE A 332 -3.67 -7.87 12.71
CA ILE A 332 -2.24 -7.61 12.76
C ILE A 332 -1.55 -8.34 11.59
N SER A 333 -0.80 -7.63 10.76
CA SER A 333 0.13 -8.25 9.79
C SER A 333 1.56 -8.09 10.28
N ILE A 334 2.30 -9.20 10.33
CA ILE A 334 3.68 -9.26 10.77
C ILE A 334 4.54 -9.68 9.59
N TYR A 335 5.48 -8.85 9.18
CA TYR A 335 6.38 -9.08 8.06
C TYR A 335 7.76 -9.49 8.56
N ASP A 336 8.21 -10.70 8.21
CA ASP A 336 9.59 -11.18 8.37
C ASP A 336 10.34 -10.88 7.07
N ARG A 337 11.20 -9.84 7.11
CA ARG A 337 11.62 -9.03 5.95
C ARG A 337 10.43 -8.28 5.32
N THR A 338 10.71 -7.20 4.60
CA THR A 338 9.70 -6.20 4.20
C THR A 338 10.02 -5.57 2.84
N TRP A 339 9.31 -4.49 2.48
CA TRP A 339 9.61 -3.62 1.32
C TRP A 339 10.95 -2.90 1.42
N TYR A 340 11.62 -2.93 2.58
CA TYR A 340 12.94 -2.32 2.74
C TYR A 340 14.07 -3.08 2.02
N GLY A 341 13.80 -4.25 1.45
CA GLY A 341 14.74 -4.95 0.58
C GLY A 341 15.29 -4.08 -0.56
N ARG A 342 14.45 -3.21 -1.15
CA ARG A 342 14.82 -2.26 -2.23
C ARG A 342 15.83 -1.20 -1.81
N MET A 343 16.00 -1.01 -0.50
CA MET A 343 16.95 -0.05 0.06
C MET A 343 18.17 -0.71 0.71
N MET A 344 18.25 -2.05 0.69
CA MET A 344 19.33 -2.81 1.33
C MET A 344 19.92 -3.85 0.36
N VAL A 345 19.34 -5.04 0.29
CA VAL A 345 19.90 -6.18 -0.45
C VAL A 345 19.88 -5.94 -1.97
N GLU A 346 18.82 -5.32 -2.49
CA GLU A 346 18.62 -5.19 -3.92
C GLU A 346 19.64 -4.26 -4.61
N PRO A 347 19.98 -3.06 -4.09
CA PRO A 347 21.03 -2.24 -4.69
C PRO A 347 22.43 -2.86 -4.52
N ILE A 348 22.69 -3.56 -3.41
CA ILE A 348 24.00 -4.20 -3.15
C ILE A 348 24.25 -5.39 -4.09
N GLU A 349 23.19 -6.12 -4.44
CA GLU A 349 23.25 -7.29 -5.32
C GLU A 349 22.85 -6.98 -6.78
N GLY A 350 22.59 -5.72 -7.14
CA GLY A 350 22.23 -5.32 -8.51
C GLY A 350 20.85 -5.81 -8.97
N LEU A 351 19.90 -5.97 -8.05
CA LEU A 351 18.52 -6.42 -8.29
C LEU A 351 17.52 -5.24 -8.47
N CYS A 352 18.03 -4.02 -8.44
CA CYS A 352 17.30 -2.79 -8.75
C CYS A 352 18.17 -1.85 -9.58
N THR A 353 17.54 -0.90 -10.26
CA THR A 353 18.29 0.21 -10.88
C THR A 353 18.60 1.29 -9.85
N GLU A 354 19.57 2.15 -10.16
CA GLU A 354 19.91 3.29 -9.30
C GLU A 354 18.71 4.23 -9.13
N GLU A 355 17.94 4.47 -10.20
CA GLU A 355 16.75 5.31 -10.16
C GLU A 355 15.68 4.72 -9.22
N GLU A 356 15.48 3.40 -9.26
CA GLU A 356 14.57 2.71 -8.34
C GLU A 356 15.04 2.85 -6.88
N TYR A 357 16.34 2.70 -6.62
CA TYR A 357 16.91 2.87 -5.28
C TYR A 357 16.69 4.30 -4.76
N GLN A 358 17.03 5.31 -5.56
CA GLN A 358 16.95 6.73 -5.16
C GLN A 358 15.52 7.18 -4.82
N ARG A 359 14.52 6.73 -5.60
CA ARG A 359 13.11 7.07 -5.34
C ARG A 359 12.47 6.26 -4.19
N SER A 360 13.03 5.12 -3.82
CA SER A 360 12.43 4.16 -2.88
C SER A 360 12.02 4.76 -1.53
N ALA A 361 12.86 5.62 -0.95
CA ALA A 361 12.54 6.26 0.33
C ALA A 361 11.25 7.08 0.25
N GLY A 362 11.06 7.82 -0.84
CA GLY A 362 9.87 8.64 -1.07
C GLY A 362 8.61 7.80 -1.28
N GLU A 363 8.73 6.72 -2.05
CA GLU A 363 7.66 5.76 -2.35
C GLU A 363 7.22 5.03 -1.07
N ILE A 364 8.17 4.48 -0.32
CA ILE A 364 7.93 3.77 0.95
C ILE A 364 7.29 4.71 1.98
N ASN A 365 7.82 5.92 2.14
CA ASN A 365 7.22 6.91 3.05
C ASN A 365 5.79 7.28 2.65
N THR A 366 5.51 7.36 1.34
CA THR A 366 4.15 7.62 0.85
C THR A 366 3.23 6.46 1.19
N PHE A 367 3.65 5.23 0.91
CA PHE A 367 2.89 4.03 1.25
C PHE A 367 2.60 3.94 2.75
N GLU A 368 3.60 4.15 3.61
CA GLU A 368 3.44 4.14 5.06
C GLU A 368 2.56 5.29 5.57
N ALA A 369 2.69 6.49 5.00
CA ALA A 369 1.84 7.64 5.32
C ALA A 369 0.38 7.38 4.95
N MET A 370 0.14 6.72 3.82
CA MET A 370 -1.20 6.29 3.43
C MET A 370 -1.74 5.31 4.47
N LEU A 371 -1.04 4.22 4.78
CA LEU A 371 -1.48 3.26 5.80
C LEU A 371 -1.83 3.94 7.14
N ALA A 372 -0.94 4.81 7.63
CA ALA A 372 -1.14 5.54 8.87
C ALA A 372 -2.33 6.52 8.80
N SER A 373 -2.47 7.28 7.72
CA SER A 373 -3.61 8.19 7.53
C SER A 373 -4.95 7.44 7.44
N TYR A 374 -4.94 6.16 7.07
CA TYR A 374 -6.09 5.27 7.09
C TYR A 374 -6.30 4.52 8.42
N GLY A 375 -5.52 4.84 9.46
CA GLY A 375 -5.72 4.36 10.83
C GLY A 375 -4.91 3.11 11.17
N ALA A 376 -4.01 2.66 10.29
CA ALA A 376 -3.07 1.60 10.60
C ALA A 376 -1.98 2.10 11.57
N ILE A 377 -1.58 1.25 12.50
CA ILE A 377 -0.45 1.46 13.40
C ILE A 377 0.74 0.73 12.78
N VAL A 378 1.71 1.48 12.27
CA VAL A 378 2.89 0.92 11.59
C VAL A 378 4.09 1.02 12.52
N ILE A 379 4.75 -0.11 12.81
CA ILE A 379 5.95 -0.16 13.65
C ILE A 379 7.01 -0.98 12.92
N LYS A 380 8.22 -0.45 12.83
CA LYS A 380 9.34 -1.07 12.12
C LYS A 380 10.47 -1.35 13.10
N PHE A 381 10.99 -2.57 13.09
CA PHE A 381 12.05 -3.01 13.98
C PHE A 381 13.32 -3.29 13.19
N TRP A 382 14.43 -2.68 13.59
CA TRP A 382 15.77 -3.07 13.16
C TRP A 382 16.44 -3.82 14.32
N LEU A 383 16.62 -5.13 14.20
CA LEU A 383 17.34 -5.91 15.22
C LEU A 383 18.85 -5.77 14.99
N ASP A 384 19.51 -5.10 15.91
CA ASP A 384 20.93 -4.74 15.82
C ASP A 384 21.79 -5.65 16.69
N ILE A 385 22.89 -6.13 16.14
CA ILE A 385 23.91 -6.94 16.80
C ILE A 385 25.28 -6.50 16.29
N ASP A 386 26.33 -6.79 17.05
CA ASP A 386 27.70 -6.58 16.57
C ASP A 386 28.21 -7.76 15.72
N LYS A 387 29.34 -7.51 15.03
CA LYS A 387 30.01 -8.51 14.19
C LYS A 387 30.38 -9.76 14.98
N ASP A 388 30.77 -9.64 16.25
CA ASP A 388 31.25 -10.78 17.04
C ASP A 388 30.11 -11.71 17.44
N THR A 389 29.01 -11.13 17.92
CA THR A 389 27.76 -11.83 18.22
C THR A 389 27.20 -12.54 16.99
N GLN A 390 27.28 -11.92 15.81
CA GLN A 390 26.85 -12.58 14.57
C GLN A 390 27.70 -13.82 14.31
N LEU A 391 29.03 -13.73 14.44
CA LEU A 391 29.95 -14.84 14.20
C LEU A 391 29.73 -15.98 15.19
N GLU A 392 29.60 -15.66 16.47
CA GLU A 392 29.27 -16.63 17.52
C GLU A 392 28.00 -17.41 17.14
N ARG A 393 26.93 -16.70 16.76
CA ARG A 393 25.66 -17.32 16.35
C ARG A 393 25.74 -18.12 15.06
N PHE A 394 26.64 -17.76 14.13
CA PHE A 394 26.89 -18.56 12.94
C PHE A 394 27.57 -19.87 13.33
N ASN A 395 28.59 -19.84 14.17
CA ASN A 395 29.25 -21.05 14.66
C ASN A 395 28.27 -21.94 15.45
N GLU A 396 27.49 -21.37 16.38
CA GLU A 396 26.45 -22.10 17.11
C GLU A 396 25.46 -22.84 16.19
N ARG A 397 25.06 -22.21 15.08
CA ARG A 397 24.11 -22.79 14.12
C ARG A 397 24.75 -23.88 13.27
N LYS A 398 26.01 -23.71 12.90
CA LYS A 398 26.78 -24.69 12.13
C LYS A 398 26.92 -26.00 12.92
N ASP A 399 27.12 -25.88 14.22
CA ASP A 399 27.35 -27.02 15.13
C ASP A 399 26.05 -27.64 15.67
N ASP A 400 24.89 -27.01 15.44
CA ASP A 400 23.57 -27.49 15.87
C ASP A 400 22.80 -28.15 14.70
N ALA A 401 22.63 -29.48 14.77
CA ALA A 401 21.93 -30.27 13.75
C ALA A 401 20.49 -29.81 13.46
N LEU A 402 19.81 -29.13 14.40
CA LEU A 402 18.45 -28.61 14.21
C LEU A 402 18.41 -27.20 13.61
N LYS A 403 19.57 -26.53 13.50
CA LYS A 403 19.69 -25.15 13.01
C LYS A 403 20.65 -24.97 11.85
N SER A 404 21.46 -25.98 11.52
CA SER A 404 22.44 -25.92 10.43
C SER A 404 21.83 -25.53 9.09
N TRP A 405 20.60 -25.96 8.81
CA TRP A 405 19.84 -25.59 7.60
C TRP A 405 19.57 -24.08 7.47
N LYS A 406 19.74 -23.29 8.54
CA LYS A 406 19.55 -21.83 8.55
C LYS A 406 20.79 -21.04 8.13
N LEU A 407 21.87 -21.71 7.76
CA LEU A 407 23.08 -21.09 7.22
C LEU A 407 23.26 -21.48 5.76
N THR A 408 23.54 -20.47 4.94
CA THR A 408 23.90 -20.63 3.54
C THR A 408 25.24 -19.96 3.26
N ASP A 409 25.86 -20.26 2.11
CA ASP A 409 27.08 -19.57 1.66
C ASP A 409 26.84 -18.07 1.44
N GLU A 410 25.58 -17.68 1.19
CA GLU A 410 25.15 -16.29 1.06
C GLU A 410 25.27 -15.54 2.39
N ASP A 411 24.97 -16.17 3.53
CA ASP A 411 25.11 -15.54 4.85
C ASP A 411 26.57 -15.14 5.15
N TRP A 412 27.53 -15.97 4.76
CA TRP A 412 28.96 -15.67 4.91
C TRP A 412 29.42 -14.54 3.98
N ARG A 413 28.96 -14.56 2.72
CA ARG A 413 29.23 -13.48 1.76
C ARG A 413 28.66 -12.14 2.21
N ASN A 414 27.45 -12.14 2.76
CA ASN A 414 26.79 -10.93 3.27
C ASN A 414 27.58 -10.34 4.45
N ARG A 415 28.13 -11.20 5.32
CA ARG A 415 28.99 -10.79 6.42
C ARG A 415 30.27 -10.09 5.92
N GLU A 416 30.91 -10.58 4.87
CA GLU A 416 32.09 -9.92 4.27
C GLU A 416 31.77 -8.49 3.77
N LYS A 417 30.51 -8.25 3.38
CA LYS A 417 30.01 -6.95 2.95
C LYS A 417 29.44 -6.09 4.09
N TRP A 418 29.69 -6.42 5.36
CA TRP A 418 29.07 -5.73 6.52
C TRP A 418 29.12 -4.21 6.42
N ASP A 419 30.30 -3.64 6.16
CA ASP A 419 30.50 -2.18 6.16
C ASP A 419 29.73 -1.51 5.00
N ILE A 420 29.50 -2.23 3.90
CA ILE A 420 28.65 -1.77 2.80
C ILE A 420 27.18 -1.78 3.26
N TYR A 421 26.71 -2.91 3.82
CA TYR A 421 25.34 -3.02 4.31
C TYR A 421 25.02 -1.97 5.37
N GLU A 422 25.93 -1.70 6.29
CA GLU A 422 25.76 -0.71 7.35
C GLU A 422 25.40 0.67 6.79
N GLY A 423 26.13 1.15 5.77
CA GLY A 423 25.82 2.42 5.10
C GLY A 423 24.46 2.45 4.40
N TYR A 424 24.01 1.31 3.84
CA TYR A 424 22.66 1.22 3.27
C TYR A 424 21.56 1.21 4.35
N VAL A 425 21.79 0.50 5.45
CA VAL A 425 20.86 0.44 6.59
C VAL A 425 20.70 1.82 7.22
N ASP A 426 21.78 2.54 7.46
CA ASP A 426 21.72 3.86 8.09
C ASP A 426 21.02 4.88 7.19
N ARG A 427 21.26 4.83 5.86
CA ARG A 427 20.54 5.65 4.90
C ARG A 427 19.05 5.30 4.83
N MET A 428 18.72 4.01 4.81
CA MET A 428 17.35 3.51 4.85
C MET A 428 16.62 4.05 6.08
N ILE A 429 17.18 3.88 7.28
CA ILE A 429 16.55 4.34 8.52
C ILE A 429 16.42 5.86 8.53
N SER A 430 17.50 6.60 8.22
CA SER A 430 17.52 8.07 8.29
C SER A 430 16.62 8.73 7.24
N SER A 431 16.26 8.03 6.16
CA SER A 431 15.33 8.53 5.15
C SER A 431 13.88 8.10 5.37
N THR A 432 13.63 7.12 6.27
CA THR A 432 12.29 6.55 6.47
C THR A 432 11.82 6.46 7.92
N ASN A 433 12.58 6.96 8.91
CA ASN A 433 12.16 7.01 10.32
C ASN A 433 11.14 8.15 10.59
N THR A 434 9.98 8.05 9.96
CA THR A 434 8.94 9.08 10.01
C THR A 434 8.13 9.02 11.32
N PRO A 435 7.50 10.13 11.76
CA PRO A 435 6.69 10.13 12.98
C PRO A 435 5.47 9.19 12.94
N TYR A 436 4.95 8.88 11.75
CA TYR A 436 3.77 8.03 11.55
C TYR A 436 4.10 6.55 11.31
N ALA A 437 5.37 6.25 11.00
CA ALA A 437 5.90 4.90 10.88
C ALA A 437 7.34 4.91 11.41
N PRO A 438 7.54 4.86 12.73
CA PRO A 438 8.86 4.95 13.33
C PRO A 438 9.66 3.64 13.16
N TRP A 439 10.97 3.80 13.04
CA TRP A 439 11.96 2.75 13.26
C TRP A 439 12.30 2.63 14.73
N VAL A 440 12.41 1.40 15.19
CA VAL A 440 12.86 1.03 16.53
C VAL A 440 14.09 0.17 16.37
N ALA A 441 15.25 0.72 16.72
CA ALA A 441 16.47 -0.06 16.81
C ALA A 441 16.41 -0.92 18.09
N VAL A 442 16.51 -2.23 17.92
CA VAL A 442 16.37 -3.21 19.00
C VAL A 442 17.75 -3.77 19.32
N PRO A 443 18.26 -3.55 20.54
CA PRO A 443 19.51 -4.15 20.98
C PRO A 443 19.31 -5.66 21.11
N ALA A 444 19.95 -6.41 20.21
CA ALA A 444 19.64 -7.81 19.99
C ALA A 444 20.78 -8.78 20.30
N ASN A 445 21.87 -8.32 20.94
CA ASN A 445 22.94 -9.21 21.42
C ASN A 445 22.38 -10.26 22.39
N ASN A 446 21.51 -9.83 23.30
CA ASN A 446 20.72 -10.73 24.13
C ASN A 446 19.34 -11.03 23.51
N LYS A 447 19.12 -12.29 23.12
CA LYS A 447 17.86 -12.73 22.46
C LYS A 447 16.61 -12.48 23.32
N LYS A 448 16.68 -12.67 24.64
CA LYS A 448 15.53 -12.44 25.55
C LYS A 448 15.25 -10.95 25.72
N TYR A 449 16.29 -10.14 25.83
CA TYR A 449 16.13 -8.69 25.91
C TYR A 449 15.51 -8.12 24.63
N ALA A 450 15.95 -8.59 23.46
CA ALA A 450 15.34 -8.23 22.18
C ALA A 450 13.83 -8.53 22.12
N GLN A 451 13.44 -9.73 22.57
CA GLN A 451 12.04 -10.16 22.65
C GLN A 451 11.23 -9.26 23.60
N TYR A 452 11.79 -8.94 24.77
CA TYR A 452 11.18 -8.01 25.72
C TYR A 452 10.99 -6.63 25.11
N THR A 453 12.03 -6.05 24.52
CA THR A 453 12.01 -4.72 23.91
C THR A 453 10.95 -4.63 22.82
N VAL A 454 10.96 -5.57 21.87
CA VAL A 454 9.94 -5.64 20.81
C VAL A 454 8.52 -5.73 21.40
N LEU A 455 8.30 -6.64 22.34
CA LEU A 455 6.97 -6.85 22.93
C LEU A 455 6.49 -5.62 23.69
N LYS A 456 7.39 -4.99 24.46
CA LYS A 456 7.13 -3.74 25.18
C LYS A 456 6.74 -2.63 24.22
N THR A 457 7.51 -2.42 23.15
CA THR A 457 7.23 -1.41 22.13
C THR A 457 5.85 -1.59 21.51
N VAL A 458 5.49 -2.83 21.12
CA VAL A 458 4.16 -3.10 20.55
C VAL A 458 3.05 -2.79 21.56
N VAL A 459 3.19 -3.24 22.80
CA VAL A 459 2.21 -2.98 23.86
C VAL A 459 2.05 -1.49 24.11
N ASP A 460 3.14 -0.76 24.29
CA ASP A 460 3.11 0.68 24.57
C ASP A 460 2.45 1.47 23.43
N ALA A 461 2.76 1.11 22.17
CA ALA A 461 2.14 1.72 21.00
C ALA A 461 0.63 1.45 20.94
N LEU A 462 0.20 0.21 21.19
CA LEU A 462 -1.21 -0.14 21.18
C LEU A 462 -1.99 0.53 22.32
N GLU A 463 -1.42 0.64 23.52
CA GLU A 463 -2.06 1.39 24.61
C GLU A 463 -2.26 2.86 24.27
N LYS A 464 -1.22 3.50 23.72
CA LYS A 464 -1.28 4.90 23.32
C LYS A 464 -2.34 5.14 22.25
N GLU A 465 -2.43 4.25 21.28
CA GLU A 465 -3.27 4.42 20.09
C GLU A 465 -4.73 3.96 20.28
N LEU A 466 -4.97 2.98 21.15
CA LEU A 466 -6.31 2.44 21.41
C LEU A 466 -7.04 3.14 22.57
N LYS A 467 -6.37 4.08 23.27
CA LYS A 467 -6.89 4.93 24.36
C LYS A 467 -8.15 4.36 25.04
N TYR A 468 -7.91 3.49 26.00
CA TYR A 468 -8.85 3.20 27.09
C TYR A 468 -8.36 3.88 28.36
#